data_AF-A0A8J4YKI6-F1
#
_entry.id   AF-A0A8J4YKI6-F1
#
_cell.length_a   1.000
_cell.length_b   1.000
_cell.length_c   1.000
_cell.angle_alpha   90.00
_cell.angle_beta   90.00
_cell.angle_gamma   90.00
#
_symmetry.space_group_name_H-M   'P 1'
#
loop_
_entity.id
_entity.type
_entity.pdbx_description
1 polymer ?
#
loop_
_entity_poly.entity_id
_entity_poly.type
_entity_poly.pdbx_seq_one_letter_code
_entity_poly.pdbx_strand_id
1 'polypeptide(L)'
;MPLMTLEQLPAFSDLYMLDTVLARLQVTLDDACQKGDIDLRSGDCADLLRALDISAEQLPISGLLTLIQALSHATRWSLLQQMNSVLEEGSKLPPEALDAYCSVLAVSAGHLPRAGRHPPCLTRSALPAPLKTVLDNWNANTMTDFPAAHAWLNSLSGDVLPGESYVSGVVMGHAGTLSAQTTFTINLALKHVMHTLVTFATDLAGWCNDDKTGGLLTTTLISLSADATCDHVSQSLSAALDRLLPLQEGADSTTSPDPFQLTLFSHLLSHVESLLQSGSHVVVDEQILEGCTSVLEELLELPTGKLALDKFLAESRLSSVLLSPPISADVKSSTLPTHIIKFFIKLFQLGE
;
A
#
# COMPACT_ATOMS: atom_id res chain seq x y z
N MET A 1 -1.42 10.61 6.69
CA MET A 1 -0.39 11.51 6.12
C MET A 1 -1.04 12.86 5.85
N PRO A 2 -0.29 13.98 5.84
CA PRO A 2 -0.88 15.28 5.55
C PRO A 2 -1.39 15.36 4.10
N LEU A 3 -2.32 16.28 3.85
CA LEU A 3 -2.78 16.66 2.51
C LEU A 3 -1.59 16.97 1.60
N MET A 4 -1.63 16.44 0.36
CA MET A 4 -0.55 16.61 -0.62
C MET A 4 -1.01 17.50 -1.77
N THR A 5 -0.14 18.39 -2.25
CA THR A 5 -0.35 19.19 -3.47
C THR A 5 0.48 18.64 -4.63
N LEU A 6 0.17 19.07 -5.85
CA LEU A 6 0.93 18.69 -7.05
C LEU A 6 2.43 19.03 -6.91
N GLU A 7 2.77 20.15 -6.26
CA GLU A 7 4.15 20.59 -6.04
C GLU A 7 4.93 19.73 -5.04
N GLN A 8 4.22 18.96 -4.22
CA GLN A 8 4.82 18.06 -3.24
C GLN A 8 5.11 16.68 -3.82
N LEU A 9 4.63 16.37 -5.03
CA LEU A 9 4.97 15.12 -5.72
C LEU A 9 6.46 15.09 -6.05
N PRO A 10 7.12 13.92 -5.95
CA PRO A 10 8.54 13.81 -6.21
C PRO A 10 8.83 14.19 -7.67
N ALA A 11 9.92 14.91 -7.88
CA ALA A 11 10.35 15.23 -9.23
C ALA A 11 10.80 13.93 -9.93
N PHE A 12 10.65 13.89 -11.25
CA PHE A 12 11.13 12.76 -12.04
C PHE A 12 12.62 12.49 -11.81
N SER A 13 13.44 13.55 -11.71
CA SER A 13 14.87 13.43 -11.42
C SER A 13 15.15 12.71 -10.12
N ASP A 14 14.34 12.95 -9.08
CA ASP A 14 14.52 12.35 -7.77
C ASP A 14 14.18 10.86 -7.82
N LEU A 15 13.09 10.50 -8.49
CA LEU A 15 12.68 9.11 -8.70
C LEU A 15 13.72 8.34 -9.52
N TYR A 16 14.16 8.92 -10.63
CA TYR A 16 15.20 8.36 -11.50
C TYR A 16 16.51 8.11 -10.73
N MET A 17 16.97 9.10 -9.97
CA MET A 17 18.20 8.98 -9.18
C MET A 17 18.05 7.93 -8.09
N LEU A 18 16.93 7.94 -7.38
CA LEU A 18 16.62 6.99 -6.33
C LEU A 18 16.62 5.55 -6.87
N ASP A 19 15.95 5.30 -8.00
CA ASP A 19 15.89 3.96 -8.61
C ASP A 19 17.27 3.47 -9.04
N THR A 20 18.08 4.37 -9.61
CA THR A 20 19.44 4.05 -10.03
C THR A 20 20.31 3.66 -8.83
N VAL A 21 20.17 4.38 -7.71
CA VAL A 21 20.85 4.06 -6.45
C VAL A 21 20.36 2.72 -5.88
N LEU A 22 19.06 2.48 -5.87
CA LEU A 22 18.47 1.21 -5.41
C LEU A 22 18.94 0.03 -6.25
N ALA A 23 18.94 0.15 -7.58
CA ALA A 23 19.43 -0.86 -8.49
C ALA A 23 20.91 -1.19 -8.22
N ARG A 24 21.76 -0.16 -8.04
CA ARG A 24 23.17 -0.39 -7.72
C ARG A 24 23.36 -1.01 -6.34
N LEU A 25 22.55 -0.60 -5.36
CA LEU A 25 22.57 -1.14 -4.01
C LEU A 25 22.23 -2.64 -4.00
N GLN A 26 21.18 -3.04 -4.73
CA GLN A 26 20.77 -4.44 -4.86
C GLN A 26 21.87 -5.31 -5.46
N VAL A 27 22.49 -4.87 -6.58
CA VAL A 27 23.62 -5.58 -7.19
C VAL A 27 24.81 -5.70 -6.23
N THR A 28 25.16 -4.60 -5.55
CA THR A 28 26.32 -4.57 -4.64
C THR A 28 26.11 -5.49 -3.45
N LEU A 29 24.90 -5.51 -2.90
CA LEU A 29 24.54 -6.41 -1.81
C LEU A 29 24.62 -7.86 -2.26
N ASP A 30 24.01 -8.21 -3.37
CA ASP A 30 24.04 -9.57 -3.92
C ASP A 30 25.47 -10.06 -4.19
N ASP A 31 26.33 -9.23 -4.80
CA ASP A 31 27.76 -9.53 -5.01
C ASP A 31 28.51 -9.84 -3.70
N ALA A 32 28.25 -9.06 -2.65
CA ALA A 32 28.86 -9.27 -1.33
C ALA A 32 28.39 -10.59 -0.69
N CYS A 33 27.13 -10.96 -0.92
CA CYS A 33 26.57 -12.23 -0.45
C CYS A 33 27.19 -13.42 -1.17
N GLN A 34 27.34 -13.34 -2.49
CA GLN A 34 27.94 -14.41 -3.29
C GLN A 34 29.42 -14.64 -2.96
N LYS A 35 30.16 -13.59 -2.61
CA LYS A 35 31.56 -13.68 -2.18
C LYS A 35 31.73 -14.28 -0.78
N GLY A 36 30.63 -14.46 -0.04
CA GLY A 36 30.66 -14.91 1.34
C GLY A 36 31.10 -13.81 2.32
N ASP A 37 31.12 -12.54 1.87
CA ASP A 37 31.37 -11.38 2.74
C ASP A 37 30.16 -11.12 3.66
N ILE A 38 28.98 -11.63 3.29
CA ILE A 38 27.72 -11.60 4.05
C ILE A 38 27.06 -12.98 3.98
N ASP A 39 26.65 -13.54 5.13
CA ASP A 39 25.79 -14.73 5.15
C ASP A 39 24.32 -14.35 5.34
N LEU A 40 23.56 -14.35 4.24
CA LEU A 40 22.13 -14.03 4.24
C LEU A 40 21.25 -15.05 4.97
N ARG A 41 21.78 -16.23 5.27
CA ARG A 41 21.05 -17.32 5.94
C ARG A 41 21.29 -17.33 7.45
N SER A 42 22.31 -16.61 7.93
CA SER A 42 22.62 -16.51 9.36
C SER A 42 21.58 -15.68 10.12
N GLY A 43 20.84 -14.80 9.42
CA GLY A 43 19.90 -13.86 10.02
C GLY A 43 20.58 -12.77 10.84
N ASP A 44 21.91 -12.65 10.79
CA ASP A 44 22.64 -11.65 11.56
C ASP A 44 22.69 -10.31 10.81
N CYS A 45 21.92 -9.35 11.30
CA CYS A 45 21.89 -7.98 10.77
C CYS A 45 23.28 -7.31 10.83
N ALA A 46 24.19 -7.77 11.69
CA ALA A 46 25.54 -7.22 11.83
C ALA A 46 26.40 -7.37 10.56
N ASP A 47 26.19 -8.40 9.75
CA ASP A 47 26.96 -8.62 8.52
C ASP A 47 26.47 -7.73 7.37
N LEU A 48 25.16 -7.48 7.28
CA LEU A 48 24.59 -6.48 6.37
C LEU A 48 25.14 -5.08 6.67
N LEU A 49 25.11 -4.70 7.95
CA LEU A 49 25.59 -3.41 8.43
C LEU A 49 27.07 -3.21 8.13
N ARG A 50 27.88 -4.26 8.31
CA ARG A 50 29.31 -4.26 7.97
C ARG A 50 29.56 -4.10 6.48
N ALA A 51 28.79 -4.80 5.64
CA ALA A 51 28.97 -4.72 4.19
C ALA A 51 28.45 -3.40 3.58
N LEU A 52 27.43 -2.80 4.21
CA LEU A 52 26.94 -1.48 3.83
C LEU A 52 27.75 -0.33 4.47
N ASP A 53 28.71 -0.63 5.35
CA ASP A 53 29.49 0.34 6.13
C ASP A 53 28.61 1.37 6.88
N ILE A 54 27.53 0.88 7.50
CA ILE A 54 26.55 1.68 8.24
C ILE A 54 26.31 1.09 9.64
N SER A 55 25.90 1.94 10.59
CA SER A 55 25.59 1.50 11.95
C SER A 55 24.19 0.87 12.06
N ALA A 56 23.95 0.07 13.10
CA ALA A 56 22.63 -0.53 13.39
C ALA A 56 21.52 0.52 13.59
N GLU A 57 21.87 1.72 14.05
CA GLU A 57 20.94 2.86 14.17
C GLU A 57 20.70 3.57 12.84
N GLN A 58 21.54 3.33 11.82
CA GLN A 58 21.41 3.79 10.45
C GLN A 58 20.78 2.74 9.53
N LEU A 59 20.14 1.70 10.11
CA LEU A 59 19.53 0.61 9.35
C LEU A 59 18.70 1.20 8.20
N PRO A 60 19.00 0.84 6.94
CA PRO A 60 18.29 1.41 5.80
C PRO A 60 16.81 1.03 5.84
N ILE A 61 16.43 0.00 6.59
CA ILE A 61 15.09 -0.58 6.56
C ILE A 61 14.05 0.40 7.09
N SER A 62 14.27 1.11 8.20
CA SER A 62 13.30 2.10 8.69
C SER A 62 13.12 3.26 7.71
N GLY A 63 14.23 3.73 7.11
CA GLY A 63 14.22 4.72 6.03
C GLY A 63 13.54 4.21 4.76
N LEU A 64 13.79 2.95 4.38
CA LEU A 64 13.20 2.26 3.24
C LEU A 64 11.69 2.10 3.41
N LEU A 65 11.24 1.68 4.60
CA LEU A 65 9.82 1.54 4.92
C LEU A 65 9.12 2.91 4.91
N THR A 66 9.77 3.94 5.45
CA THR A 66 9.27 5.32 5.37
C THR A 66 9.16 5.79 3.92
N LEU A 67 10.15 5.47 3.09
CA LEU A 67 10.17 5.82 1.67
C LEU A 67 9.08 5.07 0.89
N ILE A 68 8.88 3.78 1.16
CA ILE A 68 7.79 2.97 0.60
C ILE A 68 6.43 3.58 0.96
N GLN A 69 6.23 3.96 2.22
CA GLN A 69 4.99 4.60 2.66
C GLN A 69 4.78 5.94 1.95
N ALA A 70 5.81 6.78 1.87
CA ALA A 70 5.76 8.07 1.20
C ALA A 70 5.46 7.95 -0.30
N LEU A 71 6.10 7.01 -1.00
CA LEU A 71 5.91 6.80 -2.43
C LEU A 71 4.59 6.09 -2.75
N SER A 72 4.07 5.21 -1.87
CA SER A 72 2.71 4.69 -2.01
C SER A 72 1.68 5.83 -1.95
N HIS A 73 1.87 6.76 -1.01
CA HIS A 73 1.02 7.93 -0.87
C HIS A 73 1.14 8.87 -2.08
N ALA A 74 2.36 9.16 -2.53
CA ALA A 74 2.61 9.94 -3.74
C ALA A 74 2.02 9.29 -4.99
N THR A 75 2.04 7.96 -5.08
CA THR A 75 1.42 7.21 -6.19
C THR A 75 -0.08 7.43 -6.22
N ARG A 76 -0.78 7.24 -5.09
CA ARG A 76 -2.22 7.51 -4.98
C ARG A 76 -2.53 8.97 -5.38
N TRP A 77 -1.77 9.93 -4.88
CA TRP A 77 -1.94 11.35 -5.24
C TRP A 77 -1.67 11.64 -6.71
N SER A 78 -0.65 11.04 -7.31
CA SER A 78 -0.36 11.24 -8.74
C SER A 78 -1.52 10.77 -9.63
N LEU A 79 -2.12 9.62 -9.30
CA LEU A 79 -3.31 9.12 -10.01
C LEU A 79 -4.52 10.03 -9.79
N LEU A 80 -4.72 10.52 -8.57
CA LEU A 80 -5.81 11.43 -8.24
C LEU A 80 -5.66 12.78 -8.95
N GLN A 81 -4.45 13.32 -9.05
CA GLN A 81 -4.18 14.55 -9.81
C GLN A 81 -4.37 14.32 -11.32
N GLN A 82 -3.96 13.16 -11.84
CA GLN A 82 -4.23 12.80 -13.24
C GLN A 82 -5.74 12.74 -13.51
N MET A 83 -6.51 12.08 -12.63
CA MET A 83 -7.97 12.09 -12.70
C MET A 83 -8.52 13.52 -12.66
N ASN A 84 -8.08 14.33 -11.70
CA ASN A 84 -8.60 15.70 -11.53
C ASN A 84 -8.25 16.60 -12.72
N SER A 85 -7.14 16.34 -13.41
CA SER A 85 -6.70 17.10 -14.60
C SER A 85 -7.57 16.88 -15.83
N VAL A 86 -8.27 15.73 -15.92
CA VAL A 86 -9.16 15.40 -17.04
C VAL A 86 -10.61 15.79 -16.79
N LEU A 87 -10.94 16.24 -15.56
CA LEU A 87 -12.26 16.79 -15.24
C LEU A 87 -12.41 18.20 -15.80
N GLU A 88 -13.65 18.56 -16.14
CA GLU A 88 -13.98 19.95 -16.50
C GLU A 88 -13.71 20.89 -15.31
N GLU A 89 -13.33 22.16 -15.58
CA GLU A 89 -12.99 23.14 -14.52
C GLU A 89 -14.05 23.24 -13.40
N GLY A 90 -15.34 23.13 -13.74
CA GLY A 90 -16.44 23.18 -12.77
C GLY A 90 -16.66 21.89 -11.98
N SER A 91 -15.98 20.80 -12.33
CA SER A 91 -16.10 19.47 -11.71
C SER A 91 -14.83 19.03 -10.99
N LYS A 92 -13.77 19.86 -11.00
CA LYS A 92 -12.54 19.57 -10.27
C LYS A 92 -12.81 19.43 -8.78
N LEU A 93 -12.23 18.39 -8.21
CA LEU A 93 -12.36 18.06 -6.81
C LEU A 93 -11.39 18.91 -5.97
N PRO A 94 -11.84 19.41 -4.81
CA PRO A 94 -10.95 20.08 -3.87
C PRO A 94 -9.98 19.08 -3.20
N PRO A 95 -8.86 19.54 -2.61
CA PRO A 95 -7.85 18.68 -1.99
C PRO A 95 -8.42 17.71 -0.94
N GLU A 96 -9.42 18.12 -0.18
CA GLU A 96 -10.07 17.29 0.85
C GLU A 96 -10.80 16.09 0.24
N ALA A 97 -11.42 16.28 -0.94
CA ALA A 97 -12.06 15.18 -1.68
C ALA A 97 -11.01 14.23 -2.27
N LEU A 98 -9.89 14.77 -2.77
CA LEU A 98 -8.79 13.94 -3.23
C LEU A 98 -8.19 13.10 -2.08
N ASP A 99 -8.04 13.66 -0.89
CA ASP A 99 -7.54 12.92 0.28
C ASP A 99 -8.49 11.80 0.73
N ALA A 100 -9.80 12.04 0.68
CA ALA A 100 -10.79 10.99 0.89
C ALA A 100 -10.61 9.86 -0.14
N TYR A 101 -10.54 10.18 -1.44
CA TYR A 101 -10.27 9.15 -2.46
C TYR A 101 -8.89 8.49 -2.31
N CYS A 102 -7.89 9.19 -1.75
CA CYS A 102 -6.59 8.62 -1.41
C CYS A 102 -6.74 7.54 -0.33
N SER A 103 -7.58 7.77 0.68
CA SER A 103 -7.95 6.77 1.68
C SER A 103 -8.73 5.60 1.07
N VAL A 104 -9.64 5.85 0.12
CA VAL A 104 -10.34 4.76 -0.58
C VAL A 104 -9.37 3.87 -1.35
N LEU A 105 -8.44 4.47 -2.10
CA LEU A 105 -7.42 3.72 -2.86
C LEU A 105 -6.53 2.88 -1.92
N ALA A 106 -6.21 3.36 -0.73
CA ALA A 106 -5.38 2.64 0.24
C ALA A 106 -6.00 1.32 0.75
N VAL A 107 -7.32 1.13 0.62
CA VAL A 107 -8.04 -0.03 1.16
C VAL A 107 -9.03 -0.68 0.18
N SER A 108 -8.78 -0.51 -1.12
CA SER A 108 -9.62 -1.06 -2.20
C SER A 108 -8.84 -1.92 -3.18
N ALA A 109 -7.84 -2.68 -2.71
CA ALA A 109 -7.14 -3.68 -3.52
C ALA A 109 -8.08 -4.63 -4.26
N GLY A 110 -7.68 -5.01 -5.48
CA GLY A 110 -8.50 -5.85 -6.37
C GLY A 110 -8.38 -7.32 -6.01
N HIS A 111 -7.31 -7.67 -5.31
CA HIS A 111 -7.05 -8.99 -4.80
C HIS A 111 -6.31 -8.86 -3.47
N LEU A 112 -6.86 -9.47 -2.43
CA LEU A 112 -6.30 -9.44 -1.08
C LEU A 112 -5.88 -10.85 -0.67
N PRO A 113 -4.61 -11.24 -0.91
CA PRO A 113 -4.10 -12.55 -0.53
C PRO A 113 -4.32 -12.78 0.98
N ARG A 114 -4.66 -14.02 1.37
CA ARG A 114 -4.80 -14.47 2.77
C ARG A 114 -5.95 -13.87 3.58
N ALA A 115 -6.69 -12.90 3.05
CA ALA A 115 -7.79 -12.27 3.78
C ALA A 115 -9.10 -13.10 3.77
N GLY A 116 -9.13 -14.24 3.07
CA GLY A 116 -10.29 -15.14 2.97
C GLY A 116 -11.00 -15.04 1.62
N ARG A 117 -12.11 -15.78 1.44
CA ARG A 117 -12.88 -15.78 0.16
C ARG A 117 -13.64 -14.46 -0.08
N HIS A 118 -14.00 -13.76 0.99
CA HIS A 118 -14.71 -12.47 0.95
C HIS A 118 -14.20 -11.60 2.10
N PRO A 119 -13.00 -11.02 1.97
CA PRO A 119 -12.46 -10.15 3.01
C PRO A 119 -13.24 -8.84 3.07
N PRO A 120 -13.52 -8.31 4.27
CA PRO A 120 -14.03 -6.94 4.41
C PRO A 120 -13.06 -5.97 3.73
N CYS A 121 -13.54 -5.24 2.73
CA CYS A 121 -12.77 -4.24 1.99
C CYS A 121 -13.69 -3.24 1.29
N LEU A 122 -13.18 -2.06 0.96
CA LEU A 122 -13.93 -1.12 0.13
C LEU A 122 -13.89 -1.59 -1.33
N THR A 123 -15.06 -1.69 -1.95
CA THR A 123 -15.16 -2.13 -3.34
C THR A 123 -14.71 -1.05 -4.32
N ARG A 124 -13.92 -1.45 -5.32
CA ARG A 124 -13.57 -0.59 -6.47
C ARG A 124 -14.77 -0.19 -7.32
N SER A 125 -15.89 -0.92 -7.21
CA SER A 125 -17.10 -0.61 -7.99
C SER A 125 -17.69 0.75 -7.65
N ALA A 126 -17.45 1.26 -6.43
CA ALA A 126 -17.91 2.55 -5.97
C ALA A 126 -16.98 3.72 -6.37
N LEU A 127 -15.86 3.44 -7.07
CA LEU A 127 -14.97 4.50 -7.54
C LEU A 127 -15.62 5.28 -8.70
N PRO A 128 -15.48 6.62 -8.74
CA PRO A 128 -15.89 7.41 -9.88
C PRO A 128 -15.27 6.91 -11.18
N ALA A 129 -16.03 6.94 -12.28
CA ALA A 129 -15.59 6.41 -13.57
C ALA A 129 -14.22 6.98 -14.06
N PRO A 130 -13.92 8.29 -13.87
CA PRO A 130 -12.60 8.82 -14.20
C PRO A 130 -11.47 8.20 -13.37
N LEU A 131 -11.69 8.01 -12.06
CA LEU A 131 -10.71 7.37 -11.17
C LEU A 131 -10.47 5.92 -11.56
N LYS A 132 -11.56 5.18 -11.81
CA LYS A 132 -11.50 3.79 -12.24
C LYS A 132 -10.70 3.64 -13.54
N THR A 133 -10.91 4.53 -14.51
CA THR A 133 -10.17 4.53 -15.78
C THR A 133 -8.68 4.78 -15.56
N VAL A 134 -8.31 5.76 -14.72
CA VAL A 134 -6.90 6.04 -14.38
C VAL A 134 -6.26 4.85 -13.67
N LEU A 135 -6.96 4.24 -12.71
CA LEU A 135 -6.48 3.08 -11.96
C LEU A 135 -6.33 1.83 -12.84
N ASP A 136 -7.29 1.57 -13.74
CA ASP A 136 -7.23 0.45 -14.67
C ASP A 136 -6.04 0.61 -15.64
N ASN A 137 -5.82 1.82 -16.17
CA ASN A 137 -4.67 2.14 -17.00
C ASN A 137 -3.35 2.01 -16.24
N TRP A 138 -3.30 2.48 -14.99
CA TRP A 138 -2.16 2.29 -14.10
C TRP A 138 -1.83 0.81 -13.95
N ASN A 139 -2.82 -0.02 -13.62
CA ASN A 139 -2.62 -1.45 -13.39
C ASN A 139 -2.28 -2.23 -14.66
N ALA A 140 -2.84 -1.85 -15.82
CA ALA A 140 -2.58 -2.49 -17.10
C ALA A 140 -1.16 -2.26 -17.65
N ASN A 141 -0.46 -1.21 -17.22
CA ASN A 141 0.90 -0.94 -17.71
C ASN A 141 1.92 -1.94 -17.13
N THR A 142 2.63 -2.65 -17.99
CA THR A 142 3.51 -3.79 -17.60
C THR A 142 4.98 -3.43 -17.39
N MET A 143 5.37 -2.15 -17.42
CA MET A 143 6.77 -1.71 -17.20
C MET A 143 7.81 -2.41 -18.10
N THR A 144 7.44 -2.73 -19.34
CA THR A 144 8.28 -3.52 -20.28
C THR A 144 9.58 -2.83 -20.70
N ASP A 145 9.68 -1.52 -20.52
CA ASP A 145 10.89 -0.74 -20.85
C ASP A 145 12.01 -0.95 -19.82
N PHE A 146 11.72 -1.55 -18.67
CA PHE A 146 12.67 -1.79 -17.60
C PHE A 146 13.17 -3.24 -17.58
N PRO A 147 14.42 -3.49 -17.14
CA PRO A 147 14.89 -4.85 -16.91
C PRO A 147 14.08 -5.50 -15.79
N ALA A 148 13.86 -6.81 -15.90
CA ALA A 148 13.19 -7.57 -14.83
C ALA A 148 13.97 -7.48 -13.50
N ALA A 149 13.27 -7.61 -12.38
CA ALA A 149 13.90 -7.72 -11.07
C ALA A 149 14.95 -8.85 -11.09
N HIS A 150 16.11 -8.59 -10.49
CA HIS A 150 17.21 -9.57 -10.42
C HIS A 150 17.72 -10.05 -11.80
N ALA A 151 17.51 -9.27 -12.87
CA ALA A 151 17.98 -9.64 -14.22
C ALA A 151 19.50 -9.87 -14.30
N TRP A 152 20.29 -9.19 -13.46
CA TRP A 152 21.74 -9.39 -13.38
C TRP A 152 22.14 -10.82 -12.97
N LEU A 153 21.31 -11.51 -12.19
CA LEU A 153 21.54 -12.91 -11.77
C LEU A 153 21.28 -13.92 -12.88
N ASN A 154 20.31 -13.62 -13.74
CA ASN A 154 19.75 -14.61 -14.65
C ASN A 154 19.95 -14.19 -16.12
N SER A 155 19.11 -13.26 -16.60
CA SER A 155 19.04 -12.91 -18.02
C SER A 155 20.26 -12.17 -18.55
N LEU A 156 21.03 -11.51 -17.67
CA LEU A 156 22.26 -10.81 -18.02
C LEU A 156 23.52 -11.57 -17.60
N SER A 157 23.41 -12.80 -17.08
CA SER A 157 24.56 -13.57 -16.59
C SER A 157 25.65 -13.87 -17.65
N GLY A 158 25.32 -13.74 -18.94
CA GLY A 158 26.27 -13.85 -20.06
C GLY A 158 26.97 -12.54 -20.43
N ASP A 159 26.64 -11.43 -19.79
CA ASP A 159 27.32 -10.15 -19.95
C ASP A 159 28.67 -10.14 -19.22
N VAL A 160 29.62 -9.34 -19.70
CA VAL A 160 30.90 -9.10 -19.04
C VAL A 160 30.70 -8.34 -17.73
N LEU A 161 29.71 -7.44 -17.69
CA LEU A 161 29.41 -6.55 -16.56
C LEU A 161 27.89 -6.57 -16.27
N PRO A 162 27.33 -7.69 -15.77
CA PRO A 162 25.88 -7.87 -15.62
C PRO A 162 25.22 -6.84 -14.70
N GLY A 163 25.93 -6.43 -13.64
CA GLY A 163 25.46 -5.42 -12.70
C GLY A 163 25.38 -4.03 -13.32
N GLU A 164 26.41 -3.60 -14.03
CA GLU A 164 26.46 -2.33 -14.75
C GLU A 164 25.40 -2.29 -15.86
N SER A 165 25.23 -3.38 -16.60
CA SER A 165 24.21 -3.49 -17.64
C SER A 165 22.80 -3.45 -17.06
N TYR A 166 22.57 -4.04 -15.88
CA TYR A 166 21.29 -3.91 -15.19
C TYR A 166 20.98 -2.46 -14.79
N VAL A 167 21.93 -1.78 -14.13
CA VAL A 167 21.76 -0.36 -13.73
C VAL A 167 21.58 0.53 -14.96
N SER A 168 22.36 0.31 -16.02
CA SER A 168 22.18 1.00 -17.30
C SER A 168 20.81 0.73 -17.92
N GLY A 169 20.29 -0.50 -17.79
CA GLY A 169 18.95 -0.87 -18.23
C GLY A 169 17.86 -0.10 -17.51
N VAL A 170 17.96 0.05 -16.18
CA VAL A 170 17.02 0.86 -15.38
C VAL A 170 17.04 2.33 -15.83
N VAL A 171 18.23 2.90 -16.02
CA VAL A 171 18.40 4.26 -16.54
C VAL A 171 17.76 4.44 -17.92
N MET A 172 18.00 3.49 -18.82
CA MET A 172 17.44 3.50 -20.17
C MET A 172 15.91 3.31 -20.16
N GLY A 173 15.36 2.52 -19.23
CA GLY A 173 13.91 2.37 -19.06
C GLY A 173 13.25 3.68 -18.67
N HIS A 174 13.81 4.42 -17.71
CA HIS A 174 13.34 5.76 -17.35
C HIS A 174 13.40 6.73 -18.55
N ALA A 175 14.50 6.75 -19.30
CA ALA A 175 14.61 7.58 -20.49
C ALA A 175 13.59 7.17 -21.58
N GLY A 176 13.37 5.87 -21.75
CA GLY A 176 12.39 5.30 -22.69
C GLY A 176 10.97 5.74 -22.37
N THR A 177 10.55 5.59 -21.12
CA THR A 177 9.20 5.98 -20.66
C THR A 177 8.93 7.47 -20.84
N LEU A 178 9.92 8.34 -20.61
CA LEU A 178 9.80 9.78 -20.90
C LEU A 178 9.59 10.07 -22.38
N SER A 179 10.31 9.36 -23.26
CA SER A 179 10.26 9.59 -24.70
C SER A 179 8.99 9.05 -25.37
N ALA A 180 8.36 8.04 -24.77
CA ALA A 180 7.21 7.33 -25.34
C ALA A 180 5.85 8.01 -25.05
N GLN A 181 5.80 8.93 -24.09
CA GLN A 181 4.55 9.56 -23.64
C GLN A 181 4.27 10.88 -24.37
N THR A 182 3.05 11.05 -24.84
CA THR A 182 2.58 12.31 -25.46
C THR A 182 2.41 13.43 -24.45
N THR A 183 2.13 13.08 -23.20
CA THR A 183 2.02 14.00 -22.06
C THR A 183 2.92 13.50 -20.95
N PHE A 184 3.78 14.38 -20.42
CA PHE A 184 4.67 14.05 -19.32
C PHE A 184 3.89 13.57 -18.09
N THR A 185 4.28 12.41 -17.54
CA THR A 185 3.83 11.94 -16.24
C THR A 185 4.93 11.18 -15.51
N ILE A 186 4.98 11.32 -14.18
CA ILE A 186 5.91 10.59 -13.31
C ILE A 186 5.43 9.17 -12.98
N ASN A 187 4.24 8.77 -13.44
CA ASN A 187 3.59 7.54 -13.02
C ASN A 187 4.43 6.28 -13.27
N LEU A 188 5.03 6.12 -14.45
CA LEU A 188 5.85 4.93 -14.73
C LEU A 188 7.12 4.89 -13.89
N ALA A 189 7.73 6.05 -13.64
CA ALA A 189 8.86 6.15 -12.74
C ALA A 189 8.47 5.78 -11.30
N LEU A 190 7.33 6.31 -10.79
CA LEU A 190 6.78 5.92 -9.49
C LEU A 190 6.50 4.42 -9.42
N LYS A 191 5.88 3.85 -10.45
CA LYS A 191 5.53 2.44 -10.51
C LYS A 191 6.77 1.55 -10.42
N HIS A 192 7.80 1.87 -11.19
CA HIS A 192 9.03 1.09 -11.20
C HIS A 192 9.80 1.24 -9.89
N VAL A 193 9.97 2.46 -9.36
CA VAL A 193 10.62 2.68 -8.06
C VAL A 193 9.88 1.95 -6.94
N MET A 194 8.54 1.99 -6.91
CA MET A 194 7.74 1.25 -5.94
C MET A 194 7.96 -0.26 -6.07
N HIS A 195 8.01 -0.79 -7.29
CA HIS A 195 8.33 -2.18 -7.55
C HIS A 195 9.72 -2.54 -7.01
N THR A 196 10.77 -1.78 -7.37
CA THR A 196 12.14 -1.97 -6.89
C THR A 196 12.20 -1.97 -5.36
N LEU A 197 11.55 -1.00 -4.71
CA LEU A 197 11.54 -0.87 -3.25
C LEU A 197 10.83 -2.02 -2.56
N VAL A 198 9.67 -2.45 -3.05
CA VAL A 198 8.92 -3.57 -2.48
C VAL A 198 9.69 -4.87 -2.66
N THR A 199 10.29 -5.10 -3.83
CA THR A 199 11.17 -6.23 -4.06
C THR A 199 12.37 -6.19 -3.11
N PHE A 200 13.00 -5.03 -2.95
CA PHE A 200 14.13 -4.89 -2.04
C PHE A 200 13.72 -5.18 -0.59
N ALA A 201 12.65 -4.57 -0.08
CA ALA A 201 12.14 -4.84 1.27
C ALA A 201 11.78 -6.33 1.48
N THR A 202 11.29 -6.99 0.42
CA THR A 202 10.98 -8.42 0.41
C THR A 202 12.24 -9.28 0.49
N ASP A 203 13.34 -8.87 -0.13
CA ASP A 203 14.63 -9.55 -0.05
C ASP A 203 15.26 -9.37 1.34
N LEU A 204 15.13 -8.17 1.93
CA LEU A 204 15.59 -7.85 3.29
C LEU A 204 14.77 -8.52 4.39
N ALA A 205 13.59 -9.07 4.07
CA ALA A 205 12.66 -9.62 5.06
C ALA A 205 13.30 -10.70 5.95
N GLY A 206 14.20 -11.53 5.39
CA GLY A 206 14.91 -12.58 6.13
C GLY A 206 15.92 -12.05 7.16
N TRP A 207 16.24 -10.75 7.15
CA TRP A 207 17.17 -10.12 8.09
C TRP A 207 16.45 -9.32 9.18
N CYS A 208 15.14 -9.18 9.08
CA CYS A 208 14.32 -8.46 10.06
C CYS A 208 13.90 -9.40 11.20
N ASN A 209 14.88 -9.92 11.94
CA ASN A 209 14.66 -10.88 13.03
C ASN A 209 14.31 -10.24 14.37
N ASP A 210 14.45 -8.91 14.49
CA ASP A 210 14.00 -8.19 15.67
C ASP A 210 12.49 -7.88 15.59
N ASP A 211 11.79 -8.04 16.72
CA ASP A 211 10.34 -7.89 16.79
C ASP A 211 9.84 -6.51 16.32
N LYS A 212 10.65 -5.45 16.45
CA LYS A 212 10.23 -4.09 16.10
C LYS A 212 10.31 -3.85 14.61
N THR A 213 11.46 -4.10 13.98
CA THR A 213 11.67 -3.90 12.54
C THR A 213 10.86 -4.91 11.73
N GLY A 214 10.85 -6.17 12.14
CA GLY A 214 10.03 -7.22 11.51
C GLY A 214 8.53 -6.91 11.60
N GLY A 215 8.06 -6.40 12.75
CA GLY A 215 6.69 -5.94 12.92
C GLY A 215 6.33 -4.74 12.03
N LEU A 216 7.22 -3.76 11.90
CA LEU A 216 7.00 -2.59 11.04
C LEU A 216 7.01 -2.95 9.55
N LEU A 217 7.94 -3.82 9.13
CA LEU A 217 7.98 -4.36 7.77
C LEU A 217 6.67 -5.09 7.47
N THR A 218 6.28 -6.02 8.33
CA THR A 218 5.05 -6.80 8.18
C THR A 218 3.83 -5.88 8.06
N THR A 219 3.69 -4.92 8.97
CA THR A 219 2.58 -3.95 8.94
C THR A 219 2.57 -3.15 7.64
N THR A 220 3.74 -2.69 7.18
CA THR A 220 3.86 -1.93 5.93
C THR A 220 3.47 -2.76 4.71
N LEU A 221 3.95 -4.00 4.60
CA LEU A 221 3.59 -4.90 3.49
C LEU A 221 2.11 -5.27 3.50
N ILE A 222 1.49 -5.44 4.68
CA ILE A 222 0.04 -5.66 4.80
C ILE A 222 -0.74 -4.43 4.31
N SER A 223 -0.37 -3.23 4.72
CA SER A 223 -1.01 -2.01 4.22
C SER A 223 -0.89 -1.87 2.70
N LEU A 224 0.27 -2.16 2.11
CA LEU A 224 0.43 -2.14 0.65
C LEU A 224 -0.41 -3.21 -0.05
N SER A 225 -0.63 -4.36 0.58
CA SER A 225 -1.49 -5.39 -0.01
C SER A 225 -2.95 -4.95 -0.11
N ALA A 226 -3.39 -4.05 0.77
CA ALA A 226 -4.73 -3.44 0.74
C ALA A 226 -4.85 -2.27 -0.25
N ASP A 227 -3.73 -1.75 -0.75
CA ASP A 227 -3.68 -0.59 -1.64
C ASP A 227 -3.95 -0.98 -3.10
N ALA A 228 -4.93 -0.33 -3.70
CA ALA A 228 -5.34 -0.57 -5.08
C ALA A 228 -4.26 -0.24 -6.14
N THR A 229 -3.33 0.65 -5.80
CA THR A 229 -2.21 1.03 -6.67
C THR A 229 -1.07 0.02 -6.62
N CYS A 230 -1.09 -0.93 -5.67
CA CYS A 230 -0.06 -1.94 -5.46
C CYS A 230 -0.41 -3.32 -6.04
N ASP A 231 -1.50 -3.47 -6.80
CA ASP A 231 -1.88 -4.76 -7.42
C ASP A 231 -0.74 -5.37 -8.25
N HIS A 232 0.04 -4.54 -8.93
CA HIS A 232 1.16 -4.96 -9.77
C HIS A 232 2.32 -5.62 -9.00
N VAL A 233 2.41 -5.41 -7.68
CA VAL A 233 3.38 -6.06 -6.78
C VAL A 233 2.72 -7.09 -5.84
N SER A 234 1.42 -7.37 -6.00
CA SER A 234 0.64 -8.24 -5.09
C SER A 234 1.24 -9.64 -4.91
N GLN A 235 1.81 -10.22 -5.97
CA GLN A 235 2.47 -11.53 -5.88
C GLN A 235 3.74 -11.48 -5.01
N SER A 236 4.58 -10.45 -5.21
CA SER A 236 5.78 -10.23 -4.40
C SER A 236 5.42 -9.97 -2.93
N LEU A 237 4.40 -9.15 -2.67
CA LEU A 237 3.85 -8.90 -1.34
C LEU A 237 3.37 -10.20 -0.69
N SER A 238 2.63 -11.05 -1.42
CA SER A 238 2.15 -12.35 -0.92
C SER A 238 3.32 -13.24 -0.51
N ALA A 239 4.31 -13.40 -1.38
CA ALA A 239 5.48 -14.24 -1.11
C ALA A 239 6.32 -13.72 0.06
N ALA A 240 6.40 -12.39 0.24
CA ALA A 240 7.05 -11.77 1.40
C ALA A 240 6.30 -12.10 2.69
N LEU A 241 4.98 -11.91 2.70
CA LEU A 241 4.12 -12.13 3.85
C LEU A 241 4.03 -13.61 4.23
N ASP A 242 4.07 -14.53 3.27
CA ASP A 242 4.13 -15.97 3.54
C ASP A 242 5.41 -16.39 4.27
N ARG A 243 6.52 -15.68 4.03
CA ARG A 243 7.78 -15.90 4.75
C ARG A 243 7.78 -15.26 6.14
N LEU A 244 7.24 -14.05 6.28
CA LEU A 244 7.19 -13.30 7.55
C LEU A 244 6.13 -13.82 8.53
N LEU A 245 5.00 -14.27 7.98
CA LEU A 245 3.85 -14.79 8.72
C LEU A 245 3.56 -16.22 8.22
N PRO A 246 4.39 -17.22 8.52
CA PRO A 246 4.12 -18.59 8.13
C PRO A 246 2.77 -19.02 8.71
N LEU A 247 1.96 -19.70 7.89
CA LEU A 247 0.67 -20.23 8.31
C LEU A 247 0.88 -21.17 9.49
N GLN A 248 0.19 -20.93 10.60
CA GLN A 248 0.22 -21.86 11.73
C GLN A 248 -0.55 -23.13 11.35
N GLU A 249 0.18 -24.18 10.97
CA GLU A 249 -0.39 -25.51 10.81
C GLU A 249 -0.82 -26.05 12.19
N GLY A 250 -2.12 -26.29 12.37
CA GLY A 250 -2.65 -26.97 13.56
C GLY A 250 -3.10 -26.09 14.73
N ALA A 251 -3.11 -24.76 14.58
CA ALA A 251 -3.87 -23.91 15.49
C ALA A 251 -5.36 -24.08 15.16
N ASP A 252 -6.13 -24.68 16.06
CA ASP A 252 -7.59 -24.55 16.03
C ASP A 252 -7.89 -23.06 15.86
N SER A 253 -8.60 -22.68 14.79
CA SER A 253 -8.92 -21.30 14.39
C SER A 253 -9.71 -20.50 15.45
N THR A 254 -9.89 -21.09 16.63
CA THR A 254 -10.58 -20.61 17.80
C THR A 254 -9.66 -20.08 18.90
N THR A 255 -8.35 -20.37 18.89
CA THR A 255 -7.49 -20.12 20.09
C THR A 255 -6.54 -18.92 19.96
N SER A 256 -6.20 -18.47 18.74
CA SER A 256 -5.41 -17.24 18.54
C SER A 256 -5.81 -16.51 17.25
N PRO A 257 -5.99 -15.18 17.29
CA PRO A 257 -6.35 -14.39 16.12
C PRO A 257 -5.24 -14.42 15.07
N ASP A 258 -5.61 -14.49 13.79
CA ASP A 258 -4.66 -14.39 12.68
C ASP A 258 -4.01 -12.99 12.68
N PRO A 259 -2.68 -12.88 12.91
CA PRO A 259 -1.99 -11.59 12.97
C PRO A 259 -2.07 -10.81 11.66
N PHE A 260 -2.16 -11.51 10.52
CA PHE A 260 -2.35 -10.86 9.22
C PHE A 260 -3.70 -10.13 9.19
N GLN A 261 -4.78 -10.86 9.46
CA GLN A 261 -6.14 -10.31 9.47
C GLN A 261 -6.31 -9.19 10.50
N LEU A 262 -5.75 -9.36 11.71
CA LEU A 262 -5.86 -8.33 12.75
C LEU A 262 -5.20 -7.02 12.32
N THR A 263 -4.01 -7.09 11.72
CA THR A 263 -3.28 -5.92 11.22
C THR A 263 -4.00 -5.27 10.03
N LEU A 264 -4.48 -6.09 9.10
CA LEU A 264 -5.25 -5.65 7.94
C LEU A 264 -6.54 -4.92 8.35
N PHE A 265 -7.31 -5.49 9.28
CA PHE A 265 -8.56 -4.88 9.75
C PHE A 265 -8.30 -3.60 10.53
N SER A 266 -7.22 -3.52 11.31
CA SER A 266 -6.83 -2.28 11.99
C SER A 266 -6.47 -1.17 10.98
N HIS A 267 -5.75 -1.53 9.91
CA HIS A 267 -5.45 -0.61 8.81
C HIS A 267 -6.72 -0.14 8.09
N LEU A 268 -7.63 -1.06 7.77
CA LEU A 268 -8.92 -0.78 7.14
C LEU A 268 -9.78 0.16 8.01
N LEU A 269 -9.90 -0.12 9.31
CA LEU A 269 -10.67 0.68 10.26
C LEU A 269 -10.17 2.12 10.35
N SER A 270 -8.85 2.32 10.30
CA SER A 270 -8.25 3.67 10.31
C SER A 270 -8.69 4.51 9.11
N HIS A 271 -8.77 3.91 7.92
CA HIS A 271 -9.26 4.58 6.72
C HIS A 271 -10.78 4.74 6.70
N VAL A 272 -11.53 3.74 7.20
CA VAL A 272 -12.99 3.83 7.34
C VAL A 272 -13.40 4.95 8.28
N GLU A 273 -12.73 5.10 9.43
CA GLU A 273 -12.96 6.22 10.35
C GLU A 273 -12.70 7.57 9.67
N SER A 274 -11.56 7.70 8.98
CA SER A 274 -11.19 8.93 8.26
C SER A 274 -12.21 9.30 7.17
N LEU A 275 -12.72 8.31 6.43
CA LEU A 275 -13.72 8.50 5.38
C LEU A 275 -15.07 8.92 5.95
N LEU A 276 -15.54 8.25 7.00
CA LEU A 276 -16.81 8.59 7.65
C LEU A 276 -16.75 9.97 8.31
N GLN A 277 -15.59 10.36 8.84
CA GLN A 277 -15.37 11.71 9.36
C GLN A 277 -15.42 12.75 8.23
N SER A 278 -14.78 12.46 7.09
CA SER A 278 -14.69 13.37 5.94
C SER A 278 -16.01 13.49 5.16
N GLY A 279 -16.81 12.42 5.11
CA GLY A 279 -18.10 12.39 4.40
C GLY A 279 -19.12 13.41 4.90
N SER A 280 -18.90 13.98 6.09
CA SER A 280 -19.71 15.09 6.62
C SER A 280 -19.38 16.46 6.01
N HIS A 281 -18.25 16.62 5.32
CA HIS A 281 -17.81 17.94 4.83
C HIS A 281 -17.37 17.94 3.37
N VAL A 282 -17.23 16.76 2.76
CA VAL A 282 -16.51 16.56 1.50
C VAL A 282 -17.40 15.84 0.48
N VAL A 283 -17.21 16.16 -0.81
CA VAL A 283 -17.90 15.51 -1.94
C VAL A 283 -17.32 14.11 -2.17
N VAL A 284 -17.69 13.16 -1.30
CA VAL A 284 -17.43 11.72 -1.48
C VAL A 284 -18.73 11.05 -1.86
N ASP A 285 -18.67 10.09 -2.79
CA ASP A 285 -19.84 9.32 -3.22
C ASP A 285 -20.48 8.58 -2.03
N GLU A 286 -21.80 8.66 -1.90
CA GLU A 286 -22.54 7.99 -0.84
C GLU A 286 -22.31 6.48 -0.85
N GLN A 287 -22.11 5.87 -2.02
CA GLN A 287 -21.81 4.43 -2.13
C GLN A 287 -20.52 4.04 -1.41
N ILE A 288 -19.55 4.95 -1.31
CA ILE A 288 -18.29 4.72 -0.58
C ILE A 288 -18.55 4.74 0.93
N LEU A 289 -19.39 5.67 1.39
CA LEU A 289 -19.77 5.77 2.81
C LEU A 289 -20.64 4.58 3.23
N GLU A 290 -21.56 4.14 2.38
CA GLU A 290 -22.29 2.89 2.56
C GLU A 290 -21.32 1.70 2.63
N GLY A 291 -20.36 1.62 1.71
CA GLY A 291 -19.30 0.61 1.74
C GLY A 291 -18.53 0.59 3.06
N CYS A 292 -18.22 1.75 3.63
CA CYS A 292 -17.60 1.87 4.95
C CYS A 292 -18.46 1.21 6.04
N THR A 293 -19.77 1.48 6.05
CA THR A 293 -20.70 0.84 7.01
C THR A 293 -20.85 -0.67 6.77
N SER A 294 -20.88 -1.12 5.51
CA SER A 294 -20.88 -2.55 5.16
C SER A 294 -19.65 -3.26 5.69
N VAL A 295 -18.46 -2.66 5.53
CA VAL A 295 -17.21 -3.19 6.11
C VAL A 295 -17.32 -3.35 7.62
N LEU A 296 -17.84 -2.36 8.33
CA LEU A 296 -18.03 -2.45 9.79
C LEU A 296 -18.99 -3.58 10.17
N GLU A 297 -20.09 -3.76 9.43
CA GLU A 297 -21.01 -4.88 9.64
C GLU A 297 -20.35 -6.25 9.36
N GLU A 298 -19.54 -6.37 8.31
CA GLU A 298 -18.85 -7.61 7.96
C GLU A 298 -17.78 -7.99 9.00
N LEU A 299 -17.08 -6.99 9.55
CA LEU A 299 -16.12 -7.22 10.65
C LEU A 299 -16.80 -7.81 11.89
N LEU A 300 -18.05 -7.43 12.18
CA LEU A 300 -18.83 -8.01 13.28
C LEU A 300 -19.21 -9.47 13.06
N GLU A 301 -19.14 -10.01 11.84
CA GLU A 301 -19.43 -11.42 11.57
C GLU A 301 -18.17 -12.30 11.74
N LEU A 302 -16.98 -11.70 11.79
CA LEU A 302 -15.70 -12.40 11.85
C LEU A 302 -15.10 -12.36 13.28
N PRO A 303 -14.63 -13.48 13.86
CA PRO A 303 -13.99 -13.47 15.18
C PRO A 303 -12.80 -12.49 15.27
N THR A 304 -11.90 -12.51 14.29
CA THR A 304 -10.77 -11.57 14.22
C THR A 304 -11.23 -10.13 13.97
N GLY A 305 -12.33 -9.94 13.23
CA GLY A 305 -12.93 -8.63 12.98
C GLY A 305 -13.51 -8.01 14.24
N LYS A 306 -14.23 -8.79 15.05
CA LYS A 306 -14.71 -8.36 16.38
C LYS A 306 -13.57 -7.92 17.29
N LEU A 307 -12.48 -8.70 17.34
CA LEU A 307 -11.31 -8.34 18.15
C LEU A 307 -10.62 -7.06 17.63
N ALA A 308 -10.49 -6.89 16.31
CA ALA A 308 -9.93 -5.69 15.72
C ALA A 308 -10.79 -4.47 16.07
N LEU A 309 -12.11 -4.59 15.94
CA LEU A 309 -13.06 -3.52 16.22
C LEU A 309 -13.08 -3.15 17.70
N ASP A 310 -13.05 -4.12 18.62
CA ASP A 310 -12.99 -3.89 20.06
C ASP A 310 -11.74 -3.08 20.45
N LYS A 311 -10.55 -3.51 19.97
CA LYS A 311 -9.29 -2.78 20.18
C LYS A 311 -9.34 -1.38 19.58
N PHE A 312 -9.85 -1.25 18.36
CA PHE A 312 -9.91 0.02 17.65
C PHE A 312 -10.89 1.00 18.32
N LEU A 313 -12.06 0.54 18.76
CA LEU A 313 -13.05 1.38 19.44
C LEU A 313 -12.57 1.92 20.80
N ALA A 314 -11.66 1.21 21.47
CA ALA A 314 -11.06 1.68 22.72
C ALA A 314 -10.18 2.92 22.55
N GLU A 315 -9.58 3.11 21.36
CA GLU A 315 -8.58 4.16 21.09
C GLU A 315 -9.05 5.20 20.05
N SER A 316 -10.04 4.85 19.23
CA SER A 316 -10.52 5.69 18.11
C SER A 316 -11.67 6.61 18.50
N ARG A 317 -11.99 7.54 17.60
CA ARG A 317 -13.14 8.44 17.66
C ARG A 317 -14.31 7.90 16.84
N LEU A 318 -14.24 6.68 16.32
CA LEU A 318 -15.22 6.09 15.42
C LEU A 318 -16.64 6.14 15.97
N SER A 319 -16.83 5.87 17.27
CA SER A 319 -18.13 5.97 17.94
C SER A 319 -18.70 7.40 17.86
N SER A 320 -17.87 8.42 18.09
CA SER A 320 -18.27 9.82 17.97
C SER A 320 -18.52 10.24 16.53
N VAL A 321 -17.76 9.70 15.57
CA VAL A 321 -17.94 9.94 14.12
C VAL A 321 -19.27 9.36 13.65
N LEU A 322 -19.59 8.11 14.01
CA LEU A 322 -20.85 7.45 13.64
C LEU A 322 -22.09 8.11 14.26
N LEU A 323 -21.97 8.67 15.46
CA LEU A 323 -23.05 9.37 16.15
C LEU A 323 -23.16 10.85 15.77
N SER A 324 -22.22 11.37 14.98
CA SER A 324 -22.27 12.75 14.51
C SER A 324 -23.41 12.93 13.50
N PRO A 325 -24.12 14.07 13.51
CA PRO A 325 -25.19 14.30 12.54
C PRO A 325 -24.63 14.25 11.11
N PRO A 326 -25.24 13.49 10.19
CA PRO A 326 -24.85 13.50 8.80
C PRO A 326 -25.15 14.88 8.20
N ILE A 327 -24.11 15.60 7.81
CA ILE A 327 -24.24 16.86 7.07
C ILE A 327 -24.35 16.50 5.58
N SER A 328 -25.38 15.75 5.21
CA SER A 328 -25.78 15.67 3.81
C SER A 328 -26.70 16.85 3.52
N ALA A 329 -26.45 17.56 2.42
CA ALA A 329 -27.32 18.64 1.95
C ALA A 329 -28.74 18.15 1.62
N ASP A 330 -28.93 16.83 1.46
CA ASP A 330 -30.22 16.22 1.15
C ASP A 330 -30.46 14.96 2.02
N VAL A 331 -30.64 15.17 3.33
CA VAL A 331 -30.95 14.12 4.33
C VAL A 331 -32.12 13.21 3.94
N LYS A 332 -32.99 13.64 3.00
CA LYS A 332 -34.17 12.89 2.57
C LYS A 332 -33.87 11.76 1.58
N SER A 333 -32.75 11.80 0.86
CA SER A 333 -32.37 10.73 -0.08
C SER A 333 -31.30 9.80 0.47
N SER A 334 -30.66 10.17 1.57
CA SER A 334 -29.52 9.43 2.12
C SER A 334 -29.96 8.17 2.89
N THR A 335 -29.35 7.05 2.55
CA THR A 335 -29.53 5.72 3.17
C THR A 335 -28.51 5.46 4.27
N LEU A 336 -27.40 6.21 4.29
CA LEU A 336 -26.31 6.10 5.26
C LEU A 336 -26.77 6.06 6.73
N PRO A 337 -27.71 6.91 7.22
CA PRO A 337 -28.16 6.85 8.61
C PRO A 337 -28.80 5.50 8.97
N THR A 338 -29.50 4.89 8.01
CA THR A 338 -30.13 3.58 8.20
C THR A 338 -29.07 2.49 8.35
N HIS A 339 -28.00 2.53 7.56
CA HIS A 339 -26.88 1.61 7.67
C HIS A 339 -26.12 1.76 9.00
N ILE A 340 -25.90 3.00 9.46
CA ILE A 340 -25.28 3.25 10.77
C ILE A 340 -26.13 2.67 11.91
N ILE A 341 -27.45 2.90 11.89
CA ILE A 341 -28.36 2.33 12.90
C ILE A 341 -28.31 0.81 12.87
N LYS A 342 -28.31 0.19 11.68
CA LYS A 342 -28.22 -1.27 11.52
C LYS A 342 -26.92 -1.83 12.10
N PHE A 343 -25.79 -1.16 11.88
CA PHE A 343 -24.53 -1.51 12.52
C PHE A 343 -24.62 -1.46 14.06
N PHE A 344 -25.17 -0.39 14.64
CA PHE A 344 -25.34 -0.29 16.09
C PHE A 344 -26.25 -1.38 16.65
N ILE A 345 -27.37 -1.70 15.98
CA ILE A 345 -28.26 -2.79 16.40
C ILE A 345 -27.48 -4.11 16.44
N LYS A 346 -26.71 -4.44 15.40
CA LYS A 346 -25.86 -5.64 15.39
C LYS A 346 -24.83 -5.63 16.52
N LEU A 347 -24.16 -4.49 16.74
CA LEU A 347 -23.16 -4.34 17.80
C LEU A 347 -23.77 -4.60 19.18
N PHE A 348 -24.95 -4.03 19.46
CA PHE A 348 -25.64 -4.23 20.73
C PHE A 348 -26.13 -5.68 20.92
N GLN A 349 -26.62 -6.32 19.86
CA GLN A 349 -27.02 -7.73 19.90
C GLN A 349 -25.86 -8.69 20.22
N LEU A 350 -24.62 -8.30 19.92
CA LEU A 350 -23.42 -9.09 20.21
C LEU A 350 -22.87 -8.84 21.63
N GLY A 351 -23.29 -7.75 22.28
CA GLY A 351 -22.90 -7.40 23.64
C GLY A 351 -23.82 -7.97 24.73
N GLU A 352 -24.98 -8.52 24.35
CA GLU A 352 -25.91 -9.27 25.22
C GLU A 352 -25.51 -10.76 25.32
#